data_AF-A0A1I6EKJ0-F1
#
_entry.id   AF-A0A1I6EKJ0-F1
#
_cell.length_a   1.000
_cell.length_b   1.000
_cell.length_c   1.000
_cell.angle_alpha   90.00
_cell.angle_beta   90.00
_cell.angle_gamma   90.00
#
_symmetry.space_group_name_H-M   'P 1'
#
loop_
_entity.id
_entity.type
_entity.pdbx_description
1 polymer ?
#
loop_
_entity_poly.entity_id
_entity_poly.type
_entity_poly.pdbx_seq_one_letter_code
_entity_poly.pdbx_strand_id
1 'polypeptide(L)'
;MLLGLLTILTGHVLTDYLLQRKYLGKYKKRSIKGLVLHTLSWTLSISPGLIILKNFNICIFIFLLLSHFMIDWCKNKLFPLRHGLCTPVNIIDQFLHLVSIALTFIIF
;
A
#
# COMPACT_ATOMS: atom_id res chain seq x y z
N MET A 1 20.65 -2.70 -5.73
CA MET A 1 19.95 -1.40 -5.51
C MET A 1 18.78 -1.23 -6.48
N LEU A 2 19.02 -1.10 -7.80
CA LEU A 2 17.93 -0.91 -8.78
C LEU A 2 16.87 -2.02 -8.75
N LEU A 3 17.29 -3.30 -8.72
CA LEU A 3 16.37 -4.43 -8.67
C LEU A 3 15.40 -4.36 -7.49
N GLY A 4 15.89 -4.08 -6.28
CA GLY A 4 15.06 -4.01 -5.09
C GLY A 4 14.03 -2.88 -5.16
N LEU A 5 14.42 -1.70 -5.67
CA LEU A 5 13.50 -0.58 -5.89
C LEU A 5 12.42 -0.92 -6.93
N LEU A 6 12.81 -1.57 -8.04
CA LEU A 6 11.85 -2.04 -9.04
C LEU A 6 10.90 -3.08 -8.46
N THR A 7 11.37 -3.98 -7.61
CA THR A 7 10.52 -4.97 -6.92
C THR A 7 9.51 -4.29 -5.99
N ILE A 8 9.92 -3.29 -5.21
CA ILE A 8 9.01 -2.53 -4.33
C ILE A 8 7.94 -1.81 -5.16
N LEU A 9 8.34 -1.07 -6.20
CA LEU A 9 7.41 -0.33 -7.07
C LEU A 9 6.45 -1.28 -7.79
N THR A 10 6.95 -2.41 -8.27
CA THR A 10 6.12 -3.43 -8.93
C THR A 10 5.13 -4.04 -7.95
N GLY A 11 5.56 -4.42 -6.74
CA GLY A 11 4.67 -4.95 -5.69
C GLY A 11 3.57 -3.95 -5.32
N HIS A 12 3.95 -2.69 -5.13
CA HIS A 12 3.02 -1.59 -4.86
C HIS A 12 1.98 -1.44 -5.97
N VAL A 13 2.41 -1.29 -7.23
CA VAL A 13 1.49 -1.11 -8.37
C VAL A 13 0.62 -2.33 -8.61
N LEU A 14 1.19 -3.55 -8.60
CA LEU A 14 0.43 -4.78 -8.81
C LEU A 14 -0.68 -4.92 -7.77
N THR A 15 -0.35 -4.71 -6.50
CA THR A 15 -1.31 -4.96 -5.43
C THR A 15 -2.33 -3.83 -5.33
N ASP A 16 -1.89 -2.59 -5.47
CA ASP A 16 -2.78 -1.46 -5.26
C ASP A 16 -3.59 -1.08 -6.50
N TYR A 17 -3.11 -1.34 -7.71
CA TYR A 17 -3.88 -1.09 -8.93
C TYR A 17 -4.61 -2.33 -9.46
N LEU A 18 -3.95 -3.49 -9.56
CA LEU A 18 -4.60 -4.65 -10.19
C LEU A 18 -5.61 -5.33 -9.26
N LEU A 19 -5.28 -5.50 -7.98
CA LEU A 19 -6.23 -6.10 -7.02
C LEU A 19 -7.36 -5.12 -6.67
N GLN A 20 -7.11 -3.82 -6.69
CA GLN A 20 -8.14 -2.78 -6.51
C GLN A 20 -9.15 -2.73 -7.67
N ARG A 21 -8.71 -2.98 -8.91
CA ARG A 21 -9.61 -3.04 -10.08
C ARG A 21 -10.52 -4.27 -10.09
N LYS A 22 -10.09 -5.36 -9.45
CA LYS A 22 -10.86 -6.62 -9.36
C LYS A 22 -11.70 -6.67 -8.08
N TYR A 23 -12.13 -7.87 -7.69
CA TYR A 23 -13.04 -8.15 -6.57
C TYR A 23 -12.58 -7.56 -5.22
N LEU A 24 -11.26 -7.49 -4.98
CA LEU A 24 -10.69 -7.03 -3.70
C LEU A 24 -10.96 -5.55 -3.43
N GLY A 25 -10.94 -4.68 -4.44
CA GLY A 25 -11.27 -3.26 -4.24
C GLY A 25 -12.72 -3.01 -3.81
N LYS A 26 -13.68 -3.81 -4.30
CA LYS A 26 -15.07 -3.76 -3.81
C LYS A 26 -15.20 -4.35 -2.41
N TYR A 27 -14.44 -5.39 -2.09
CA TYR A 27 -14.49 -6.06 -0.80
C TYR A 27 -13.84 -5.23 0.32
N LYS A 28 -12.72 -4.52 0.04
CA LYS A 28 -12.04 -3.60 0.97
C LYS A 28 -12.95 -2.46 1.42
N LYS A 29 -13.79 -1.95 0.50
CA LYS A 29 -14.76 -0.88 0.80
C LYS A 29 -15.96 -1.34 1.61
N ARG A 30 -16.28 -2.64 1.59
CA ARG A 30 -17.48 -3.21 2.24
C ARG A 30 -17.19 -3.83 3.61
N SER A 31 -15.93 -4.16 3.90
CA SER A 31 -15.60 -4.86 5.13
C SER A 31 -14.19 -4.58 5.62
N ILE A 32 -14.03 -4.49 6.94
CA ILE A 32 -12.72 -4.36 7.58
C ILE A 32 -11.81 -5.55 7.27
N LYS A 33 -12.39 -6.76 7.15
CA LYS A 33 -11.68 -7.98 6.78
C LYS A 33 -11.06 -7.86 5.38
N GLY A 34 -11.81 -7.31 4.42
CA GLY A 34 -11.31 -7.05 3.07
C GLY A 34 -10.15 -6.04 3.07
N LEU A 35 -10.22 -5.03 3.94
CA LEU A 35 -9.14 -4.06 4.09
C LEU A 35 -7.88 -4.69 4.69
N VAL A 36 -8.01 -5.50 5.74
CA VAL A 36 -6.87 -6.23 6.35
C VAL A 36 -6.20 -7.17 5.34
N LEU A 37 -6.99 -7.94 4.57
CA LEU A 37 -6.42 -8.83 3.54
C LEU A 37 -5.69 -8.04 2.45
N HIS A 38 -6.25 -6.90 2.05
CA HIS A 38 -5.61 -6.02 1.07
C HIS A 38 -4.28 -5.48 1.57
N THR A 39 -4.25 -4.90 2.77
CA THR A 39 -3.04 -4.29 3.32
C THR A 39 -1.97 -5.34 3.60
N LEU A 40 -2.37 -6.54 4.07
CA LEU A 40 -1.46 -7.66 4.26
C LEU A 40 -0.86 -8.14 2.92
N SER A 41 -1.70 -8.30 1.89
CA SER A 41 -1.22 -8.69 0.56
C SER A 41 -0.26 -7.66 -0.05
N TRP A 42 -0.50 -6.38 0.22
CA TRP A 42 0.36 -5.29 -0.23
C TRP A 42 1.69 -5.29 0.51
N THR A 43 1.66 -5.43 1.83
CA THR A 43 2.90 -5.45 2.63
C THR A 43 3.76 -6.66 2.28
N LEU A 44 3.14 -7.82 2.04
CA LEU A 44 3.83 -9.03 1.59
C LEU A 44 4.42 -8.88 0.18
N SER A 45 3.79 -8.14 -0.73
CA SER A 45 4.29 -7.98 -2.10
C SER A 45 5.49 -7.05 -2.21
N ILE A 46 5.63 -6.07 -1.31
CA ILE A 46 6.80 -5.16 -1.26
C ILE A 46 7.96 -5.72 -0.43
N SER A 47 7.68 -6.64 0.50
CA SER A 47 8.68 -7.24 1.41
C SER A 47 9.89 -7.87 0.69
N PRO A 48 9.74 -8.62 -0.43
CA PRO A 48 10.88 -9.13 -1.18
C PRO A 48 11.85 -8.04 -1.64
N GLY A 49 11.33 -6.87 -2.05
CA GLY A 49 12.15 -5.75 -2.47
C GLY A 49 12.94 -5.13 -1.31
N LEU A 50 12.33 -5.05 -0.12
CA LEU A 50 13.01 -4.63 1.12
C LEU A 50 14.11 -5.61 1.52
N ILE A 51 13.87 -6.92 1.38
CA ILE A 51 14.86 -7.97 1.66
C ILE A 51 16.05 -7.85 0.70
N ILE A 52 15.81 -7.64 -0.60
CA ILE A 52 16.88 -7.42 -1.60
C ILE A 52 17.73 -6.19 -1.26
N LEU A 53 17.12 -5.14 -0.70
CA LEU A 53 17.81 -3.93 -0.25
C LEU A 53 18.46 -4.07 1.14
N LYS A 54 18.32 -5.24 1.80
CA LYS A 54 18.74 -5.48 3.18
C LYS A 54 18.13 -4.51 4.19
N ASN A 55 16.96 -3.96 3.86
CA ASN A 55 16.22 -3.01 4.69
C ASN A 55 14.95 -3.63 5.29
N PHE A 56 14.89 -4.96 5.38
CA PHE A 56 13.73 -5.65 5.94
C PHE A 56 13.94 -5.92 7.43
N ASN A 57 13.00 -5.47 8.25
CA ASN A 57 12.84 -5.91 9.63
C ASN A 57 11.36 -5.93 10.02
N ILE A 58 11.03 -6.59 11.13
CA ILE A 58 9.64 -6.75 11.58
C ILE A 58 8.97 -5.42 11.93
N CYS A 59 9.72 -4.44 12.42
CA CYS A 59 9.21 -3.10 12.74
C CYS A 59 8.78 -2.37 11.47
N ILE A 60 9.58 -2.42 10.40
CA ILE A 60 9.27 -1.86 9.07
C ILE A 60 8.04 -2.56 8.48
N PHE A 61 7.96 -3.89 8.61
CA PHE A 61 6.79 -4.65 8.13
C PHE A 61 5.51 -4.19 8.84
N ILE A 62 5.53 -4.10 10.17
CA ILE A 62 4.38 -3.65 10.97
C ILE A 62 4.03 -2.19 10.65
N PHE A 63 5.04 -1.32 10.53
CA PHE A 63 4.86 0.09 10.18
C PHE A 63 4.15 0.24 8.85
N LEU A 64 4.64 -0.42 7.79
CA LEU A 64 4.06 -0.37 6.45
C LEU A 64 2.64 -0.94 6.41
N LEU A 65 2.40 -2.05 7.12
CA LEU A 65 1.08 -2.65 7.21
C LEU A 65 0.06 -1.70 7.84
N LEU A 66 0.43 -1.08 8.96
CA LEU A 66 -0.43 -0.15 9.70
C LEU A 66 -0.62 1.15 8.94
N SER A 67 0.42 1.73 8.35
CA SER A 67 0.32 2.97 7.58
C SER A 67 -0.59 2.80 6.36
N HIS A 68 -0.41 1.72 5.57
CA HIS A 68 -1.27 1.41 4.42
C HIS A 68 -2.73 1.22 4.87
N PHE A 69 -2.95 0.50 5.96
CA PHE A 69 -4.29 0.29 6.52
C PHE A 69 -4.95 1.60 6.93
N MET A 70 -4.22 2.49 7.62
CA MET A 70 -4.74 3.77 8.06
C MET A 70 -5.06 4.70 6.89
N ILE A 71 -4.19 4.79 5.88
CA ILE A 71 -4.41 5.61 4.69
C ILE A 71 -5.70 5.16 3.99
N ASP A 72 -5.82 3.86 3.70
CA ASP A 72 -6.98 3.31 3.01
C ASP A 72 -8.27 3.38 3.85
N TRP A 73 -8.19 3.17 5.16
CA TRP A 73 -9.33 3.28 6.06
C TRP A 73 -9.85 4.72 6.09
N CYS A 74 -8.96 5.69 6.28
CA CYS A 74 -9.28 7.12 6.26
C CYS A 74 -9.91 7.51 4.92
N LYS A 75 -9.31 7.10 3.80
CA LYS A 75 -9.85 7.36 2.46
C LYS A 75 -11.27 6.80 2.30
N ASN A 76 -11.49 5.54 2.69
CA ASN A 76 -12.81 4.91 2.57
C ASN A 76 -13.88 5.59 3.46
N LYS A 77 -13.48 6.11 4.63
CA LYS A 77 -14.37 6.80 5.57
C LYS A 77 -14.70 8.23 5.12
N LEU A 78 -13.70 8.97 4.63
CA LEU A 78 -13.85 10.38 4.22
C LEU A 78 -14.42 10.52 2.81
N PHE A 79 -14.13 9.58 1.91
CA PHE A 79 -14.48 9.64 0.50
C PHE A 79 -15.17 8.35 0.03
N PRO A 80 -16.40 8.07 0.48
CA PRO A 80 -17.09 6.80 0.20
C PRO A 80 -17.49 6.61 -1.28
N LEU A 81 -17.59 7.70 -2.06
CA LEU A 81 -18.00 7.66 -3.46
C LEU A 81 -16.92 7.06 -4.39
N ARG A 82 -17.32 6.58 -5.57
CA ARG A 82 -16.35 6.13 -6.59
C ARG A 82 -15.64 7.34 -7.20
N HIS A 83 -14.36 7.46 -6.90
CA HIS A 83 -13.49 8.47 -7.47
C HIS A 83 -12.70 7.87 -8.64
N GLY A 84 -12.66 8.58 -9.78
CA GLY A 84 -11.85 8.20 -10.93
C GLY A 84 -10.35 8.20 -10.60
N LEU A 85 -9.53 7.56 -11.43
CA LEU A 85 -8.09 7.38 -11.19
C LEU A 85 -7.35 8.70 -10.94
N CYS A 86 -7.62 9.74 -11.72
CA CYS A 86 -6.95 11.05 -11.61
C CYS A 86 -7.73 12.06 -10.76
N THR A 87 -8.37 11.59 -9.68
CA THR A 87 -8.95 12.52 -8.70
C THR A 87 -7.86 12.96 -7.71
N PRO A 88 -7.94 14.20 -7.18
CA PRO A 88 -6.98 14.68 -6.17
C PRO A 88 -6.86 13.72 -4.98
N VAL A 89 -7.97 13.12 -4.56
CA VAL A 89 -8.00 12.11 -3.48
C VAL A 89 -7.13 10.90 -3.80
N ASN A 90 -7.21 10.36 -5.02
CA ASN A 90 -6.39 9.21 -5.41
C ASN A 90 -4.91 9.59 -5.58
N ILE A 91 -4.61 10.81 -6.05
CA ILE A 91 -3.22 11.28 -6.16
C ILE A 91 -2.59 11.42 -4.77
N ILE A 92 -3.30 12.06 -3.84
CA ILE A 92 -2.85 12.22 -2.45
C ILE A 92 -2.68 10.85 -1.77
N ASP A 93 -3.62 9.94 -1.99
CA ASP A 93 -3.56 8.57 -1.49
C ASP A 93 -2.29 7.83 -1.96
N GLN A 94 -2.01 7.83 -3.27
CA GLN A 94 -0.79 7.21 -3.80
C GLN A 94 0.47 7.90 -3.27
N PHE A 95 0.45 9.23 -3.15
CA PHE A 95 1.56 9.98 -2.59
C PHE A 95 1.84 9.58 -1.13
N LEU A 96 0.80 9.45 -0.29
CA LEU A 96 0.96 9.01 1.10
C LEU A 96 1.55 7.59 1.20
N HIS A 97 1.14 6.68 0.32
CA HIS A 97 1.74 5.34 0.26
C HIS A 97 3.22 5.39 -0.10
N LEU A 98 3.60 6.17 -1.12
CA LEU A 98 5.00 6.35 -1.51
C LEU A 98 5.83 7.00 -0.39
N VAL A 99 5.27 8.00 0.31
CA VAL A 99 5.90 8.62 1.49
C VAL A 99 6.13 7.57 2.58
N SER A 100 5.14 6.71 2.86
CA SER A 100 5.30 5.64 3.87
C SER A 100 6.44 4.67 3.51
N ILE A 101 6.60 4.32 2.23
CA ILE A 101 7.73 3.51 1.76
C ILE A 101 9.05 4.26 1.95
N ALA A 102 9.11 5.53 1.54
CA ALA A 102 10.32 6.35 1.63
C ALA A 102 10.80 6.51 3.09
N LEU A 103 9.87 6.67 4.04
CA LEU A 103 10.18 6.77 5.47
C LEU A 103 10.93 5.54 6.00
N THR A 104 10.73 4.36 5.40
CA THR A 104 11.44 3.14 5.82
C THR A 104 12.94 3.18 5.52
N PHE A 105 13.40 4.09 4.65
CA PHE A 105 14.82 4.28 4.33
C PHE A 105 15.47 5.45 5.08
N ILE A 106 14.67 6.25 5.79
CA ILE A 106 15.14 7.45 6.50
C ILE A 106 15.16 7.22 8.01
N ILE A 107 14.12 6.56 8.53
CA ILE A 107 13.91 6.40 9.98
C ILE A 107 14.49 5.08 10.51
N PHE A 108 14.55 4.05 9.67
CA PHE A 108 15.02 2.71 10.00
C PHE A 108 16.23 2.35 9.15
#